data_AF-A0A6J6C9R6-F1
#
_entry.id   AF-A0A6J6C9R6-F1
#
_cell.length_a   1.000
_cell.length_b   1.000
_cell.length_c   1.000
_cell.angle_alpha   90.00
_cell.angle_beta   90.00
_cell.angle_gamma   90.00
#
_symmetry.space_group_name_H-M   'P 1'
#
loop_
_entity.id
_entity.type
_entity.pdbx_description
1 polymer ?
#
loop_
_entity_poly.entity_id
_entity_poly.type
_entity_poly.pdbx_seq_one_letter_code
_entity_poly.pdbx_strand_id
1 'polypeptide(L)'
;MDYVWFALAVGLMVFLAWVGFKIEPHWVAKDLSRFIGYGQLMNDKGDALGRFRETRLLIEPDGEILVDQRRFMRRRHSSSYRLVGESDTPPRRRAVFLLRGHDTYGMPVLLAVRVPASSKVVPKLREMIERRSGRS
;
A
#
# COMPACT_ATOMS: atom_id res chain seq x y z
N MET A 1 6.60 -14.89 -44.93
CA MET A 1 7.18 -13.74 -44.20
C MET A 1 6.18 -13.11 -43.24
N ASP A 2 4.89 -13.03 -43.59
CA ASP A 2 3.86 -12.40 -42.74
C ASP A 2 3.63 -13.12 -41.39
N TYR A 3 3.76 -14.44 -41.36
CA TYR A 3 3.64 -15.22 -40.12
C TYR A 3 4.72 -14.89 -39.08
N VAL A 4 5.92 -14.49 -39.53
CA VAL A 4 7.02 -14.10 -38.62
C VAL A 4 6.68 -12.78 -37.95
N TRP A 5 6.19 -11.81 -38.72
CA TRP A 5 5.74 -10.52 -38.17
C TRP A 5 4.55 -10.67 -37.24
N PHE A 6 3.59 -11.54 -37.59
CA PHE A 6 2.47 -11.85 -36.72
C PHE A 6 2.92 -12.48 -35.39
N ALA A 7 3.80 -13.47 -35.43
CA ALA A 7 4.33 -14.10 -34.23
C ALA A 7 5.11 -13.11 -33.34
N LEU A 8 5.90 -12.22 -33.94
CA LEU A 8 6.61 -11.17 -33.21
C LEU A 8 5.65 -10.16 -32.56
N ALA A 9 4.59 -9.75 -33.26
CA ALA A 9 3.59 -8.83 -32.71
C ALA A 9 2.85 -9.45 -31.51
N VAL A 10 2.43 -10.72 -31.63
CA VAL A 10 1.80 -11.45 -30.52
C VAL A 10 2.78 -11.61 -29.35
N GLY A 11 4.03 -11.99 -29.63
CA GLY A 11 5.07 -12.10 -28.62
C GLY A 11 5.32 -10.79 -27.88
N LEU A 12 5.38 -9.66 -28.59
CA LEU A 12 5.51 -8.33 -28.00
C LEU A 12 4.31 -7.97 -27.11
N MET A 13 3.08 -8.25 -27.55
CA MET A 13 1.89 -7.98 -26.74
C MET A 13 1.85 -8.82 -25.46
N VAL A 14 2.18 -10.11 -25.55
CA VAL A 14 2.29 -10.99 -24.37
C VAL A 14 3.39 -10.51 -23.44
N PHE A 15 4.54 -10.09 -23.98
CA PHE A 15 5.64 -9.54 -23.18
C PHE A 15 5.24 -8.24 -22.47
N LEU A 16 4.62 -7.29 -23.16
CA LEU A 16 4.13 -6.04 -22.56
C LEU A 16 3.07 -6.31 -21.48
N ALA A 17 2.16 -7.26 -21.71
CA ALA A 17 1.19 -7.68 -20.71
C ALA A 17 1.89 -8.27 -19.47
N TRP A 18 2.88 -9.15 -19.65
CA TRP A 18 3.65 -9.75 -18.57
C TRP A 18 4.42 -8.71 -17.74
N VAL A 19 5.03 -7.72 -18.40
CA VAL A 19 5.69 -6.60 -17.72
C VAL A 19 4.68 -5.78 -16.92
N GLY A 20 3.51 -5.47 -17.50
CA GLY A 20 2.43 -4.77 -16.82
C GLY A 20 1.97 -5.46 -15.54
N PHE A 21 1.85 -6.78 -15.55
CA PHE A 21 1.48 -7.55 -14.35
C PHE A 21 2.55 -7.57 -13.26
N LYS A 22 3.82 -7.32 -13.60
CA LYS A 22 4.92 -7.24 -12.61
C LYS A 22 5.05 -5.87 -11.95
N ILE A 23 4.54 -4.81 -12.57
CA ILE A 23 4.63 -3.46 -12.02
C ILE A 23 3.49 -3.29 -11.01
N GLU A 24 3.84 -3.33 -9.72
CA GLU A 24 2.90 -2.95 -8.67
C GLU A 24 2.51 -1.47 -8.86
N PRO A 25 1.21 -1.12 -8.91
CA PRO A 25 0.76 0.26 -8.95
C PRO A 25 1.24 1.00 -7.71
N HIS A 26 2.34 1.72 -7.86
CA HIS A 26 2.90 2.58 -6.85
C HIS A 26 3.06 3.98 -7.42
N TRP A 27 2.37 4.92 -6.80
CA TRP A 27 2.46 6.33 -7.11
C TRP A 27 2.59 7.10 -5.82
N VAL A 28 3.40 8.15 -5.82
CA VAL A 28 3.62 9.03 -4.66
C VAL A 28 3.55 10.46 -5.15
N ALA A 29 2.77 11.29 -4.46
CA ALA A 29 2.69 12.71 -4.72
C ALA A 29 4.03 13.40 -4.44
N LYS A 30 4.30 14.51 -5.12
CA LYS A 30 5.59 15.22 -5.04
C LYS A 30 5.90 15.75 -3.63
N ASP A 31 4.86 16.10 -2.88
CA ASP A 31 4.88 16.56 -1.48
C ASP A 31 4.94 15.41 -0.46
N LEU A 32 4.96 14.16 -0.94
CA LEU A 32 4.90 12.94 -0.14
C LEU A 32 3.66 12.87 0.76
N SER A 33 2.59 13.63 0.50
CA SER A 33 1.37 13.61 1.33
C SER A 33 0.46 12.46 0.92
N ARG A 34 0.44 12.10 -0.36
CA ARG A 34 -0.43 11.05 -0.91
C ARG A 34 0.38 9.97 -1.57
N PHE A 35 -0.02 8.72 -1.41
CA PHE A 35 0.57 7.61 -2.13
C PHE A 35 -0.39 6.44 -2.29
N ILE A 36 -0.07 5.58 -3.26
CA ILE A 36 -0.79 4.33 -3.52
C ILE A 36 0.12 3.17 -3.16
N GLY A 37 -0.44 2.20 -2.45
CA GLY A 37 0.23 0.95 -2.11
C GLY A 37 -0.77 -0.20 -1.99
N TYR A 38 -0.29 -1.34 -1.50
CA TYR A 38 -1.15 -2.51 -1.24
C TYR A 38 -1.38 -2.69 0.25
N GLY A 39 -2.63 -2.55 0.69
CA GLY A 39 -3.05 -2.76 2.06
C GLY A 39 -3.70 -4.13 2.26
N GLN A 40 -3.38 -4.81 3.36
CA GLN A 40 -4.09 -5.99 3.85
C GLN A 40 -4.66 -5.68 5.22
N LEU A 41 -5.98 -5.81 5.34
CA LEU A 41 -6.68 -5.65 6.60
C LEU A 41 -6.43 -6.87 7.49
N MET A 42 -6.18 -6.62 8.77
CA MET A 42 -5.87 -7.61 9.79
C MET A 42 -6.72 -7.32 11.03
N ASN A 43 -7.04 -8.34 11.80
CA ASN A 43 -7.68 -8.16 13.10
C ASN A 43 -6.66 -7.56 14.10
N ASP A 44 -7.14 -7.20 15.29
CA ASP A 44 -6.27 -6.67 16.36
C ASP A 44 -5.19 -7.68 16.84
N LYS A 45 -5.41 -8.98 16.60
CA LYS A 45 -4.47 -10.07 16.92
C LYS A 45 -3.40 -10.30 15.85
N GLY A 46 -3.51 -9.65 14.69
CA GLY A 46 -2.59 -9.81 13.57
C GLY A 46 -2.99 -10.88 12.53
N ASP A 47 -4.16 -11.50 12.63
CA ASP A 47 -4.65 -12.41 11.59
C ASP A 47 -5.16 -11.63 10.38
N ALA A 48 -4.77 -12.06 9.18
CA ALA A 48 -5.21 -11.45 7.93
C ALA A 48 -6.71 -11.70 7.69
N LEU A 49 -7.49 -10.62 7.57
CA LEU A 49 -8.92 -10.67 7.27
C LEU A 49 -9.23 -10.72 5.77
N GLY A 50 -8.20 -10.63 4.91
CA GLY A 50 -8.40 -10.70 3.46
C GLY A 50 -7.10 -10.62 2.66
N ARG A 51 -7.25 -10.50 1.33
CA ARG A 51 -6.12 -10.32 0.40
C ARG A 51 -5.65 -8.87 0.35
N PHE A 52 -4.42 -8.67 -0.13
CA PHE A 52 -3.91 -7.35 -0.49
C PHE A 52 -4.78 -6.67 -1.53
N ARG A 53 -5.06 -5.39 -1.31
CA ARG A 53 -5.85 -4.54 -2.22
C ARG A 53 -5.17 -3.20 -2.40
N GLU A 54 -5.35 -2.62 -3.58
CA GLU A 54 -4.93 -1.25 -3.84
C GLU A 54 -5.55 -0.32 -2.79
N THR A 55 -4.68 0.43 -2.13
CA THR A 55 -5.00 1.28 -1.00
C THR A 55 -4.37 2.64 -1.26
N ARG A 56 -5.19 3.68 -1.15
CA ARG A 56 -4.75 5.07 -1.27
C ARG A 56 -4.58 5.63 0.13
N LEU A 57 -3.44 6.24 0.37
CA LEU A 57 -3.07 6.78 1.66
C LEU A 57 -2.83 8.27 1.52
N LEU A 58 -3.37 9.04 2.47
CA LEU A 58 -3.15 10.46 2.64
C LEU A 58 -2.63 10.69 4.06
N ILE A 59 -1.42 11.22 4.16
CA ILE A 59 -0.80 11.64 5.41
C ILE A 59 -1.32 13.03 5.74
N GLU A 60 -2.01 13.16 6.86
CA GLU A 60 -2.48 14.44 7.38
C GLU A 60 -1.40 15.14 8.23
N PRO A 61 -1.47 16.48 8.36
CA PRO A 61 -0.50 17.24 9.15
C PRO A 61 -0.48 16.90 10.65
N ASP A 62 -1.58 16.37 11.17
CA ASP A 62 -1.74 15.93 12.57
C ASP A 62 -1.04 14.59 12.86
N GLY A 63 -0.59 13.89 11.82
CA GLY A 63 0.05 12.58 11.91
C GLY A 63 -0.92 11.40 11.78
N GLU A 64 -2.20 11.64 11.51
CA GLU A 64 -3.12 10.61 11.08
C GLU A 64 -2.94 10.31 9.58
N ILE A 65 -3.33 9.09 9.20
CA ILE A 65 -3.25 8.61 7.83
C ILE A 65 -4.66 8.22 7.42
N LEU A 66 -5.25 9.00 6.51
CA LEU A 66 -6.49 8.63 5.87
C LEU A 66 -6.23 7.52 4.87
N VAL A 67 -7.00 6.45 4.99
CA VAL A 67 -6.91 5.28 4.12
C VAL A 67 -8.19 5.09 3.36
N ASP A 68 -8.10 5.07 2.03
CA ASP A 68 -9.19 4.72 1.12
C ASP A 68 -8.85 3.42 0.38
N GLN A 69 -9.58 2.35 0.70
CA GLN A 69 -9.47 1.06 0.01
C GLN A 69 -10.54 0.90 -1.06
N ARG A 70 -10.10 0.69 -2.31
CA ARG A 70 -11.01 0.44 -3.43
C ARG A 70 -11.73 -0.90 -3.23
N ARG A 71 -13.05 -0.86 -3.05
CA ARG A 71 -13.93 -2.05 -3.10
C ARG A 71 -14.86 -1.92 -4.30
N PHE A 72 -14.93 -2.98 -5.12
CA PHE A 72 -15.65 -2.99 -6.41
C PHE A 72 -17.16 -2.73 -6.29
N MET A 73 -17.77 -2.96 -5.11
CA MET A 73 -19.22 -2.85 -4.87
C MET A 73 -19.59 -2.17 -3.54
N ARG A 74 -18.63 -1.56 -2.82
CA ARG A 74 -18.92 -0.84 -1.57
C ARG A 74 -18.47 0.61 -1.70
N ARG A 75 -19.19 1.52 -1.02
CA ARG A 75 -18.77 2.92 -0.88
C ARG A 75 -17.32 2.95 -0.40
N ARG A 76 -16.55 3.92 -0.90
CA ARG A 76 -15.20 4.21 -0.40
C ARG A 76 -15.34 4.53 1.08
N HIS A 77 -14.81 3.66 1.93
CA HIS A 77 -14.70 3.93 3.35
C HIS A 77 -13.33 4.54 3.57
N SER A 78 -13.31 5.86 3.74
CA SER A 78 -12.14 6.56 4.28
C SER A 78 -12.17 6.36 5.78
N SER A 79 -11.18 5.65 6.32
CA SER A 79 -11.02 5.53 7.78
C SER A 79 -9.69 6.15 8.17
N SER A 80 -9.65 6.82 9.33
CA SER A 80 -8.40 7.31 9.87
C SER A 80 -7.64 6.17 10.54
N TYR A 81 -6.37 6.07 10.17
CA TYR A 81 -5.44 5.12 10.73
C TYR A 81 -4.26 5.86 11.28
N ARG A 82 -3.60 5.25 12.25
CA ARG A 82 -2.39 5.77 12.87
C ARG A 82 -1.23 4.83 12.62
N LEU A 83 -0.08 5.37 12.25
CA LEU A 83 1.12 4.58 12.02
C LEU A 83 1.65 4.01 13.34
N VAL A 84 1.81 2.69 13.41
CA VAL A 84 2.27 1.96 14.61
C VAL A 84 3.74 1.61 14.51
N GLY A 85 4.18 1.09 13.36
CA GLY A 85 5.54 0.63 13.18
C GLY A 85 5.82 0.08 11.79
N GLU A 86 7.06 -0.36 11.59
CA GLU A 86 7.53 -1.10 10.42
C GLU A 86 7.69 -2.58 10.79
N SER A 87 7.49 -3.48 9.83
CA SER A 87 7.75 -4.90 10.03
C SER A 87 9.25 -5.19 9.98
N ASP A 88 9.76 -5.96 10.95
CA ASP A 88 11.16 -6.38 11.01
C ASP A 88 11.52 -7.42 9.92
N THR A 89 10.53 -8.08 9.34
CA THR A 89 10.72 -9.15 8.34
C THR A 89 9.96 -8.87 7.05
N PRO A 90 10.29 -7.79 6.32
CA PRO A 90 9.58 -7.45 5.09
C PRO A 90 9.97 -8.39 3.93
N PRO A 91 9.06 -8.66 2.98
CA PRO A 91 9.41 -9.37 1.75
C PRO A 91 10.49 -8.63 0.94
N ARG A 92 11.31 -9.36 0.17
CA ARG A 92 12.38 -8.77 -0.66
C ARG A 92 11.89 -7.59 -1.49
N ARG A 93 12.65 -6.48 -1.47
CA ARG A 93 12.41 -5.23 -2.22
C ARG A 93 11.13 -4.47 -1.82
N ARG A 94 10.49 -4.82 -0.71
CA ARG A 94 9.30 -4.15 -0.19
C ARG A 94 9.55 -3.65 1.24
N ALA A 95 8.84 -2.60 1.63
CA ALA A 95 8.70 -2.17 3.01
C ALA A 95 7.25 -2.41 3.44
N VAL A 96 7.04 -2.87 4.68
CA VAL A 96 5.72 -3.15 5.23
C VAL A 96 5.52 -2.32 6.48
N PHE A 97 4.52 -1.46 6.46
CA PHE A 97 4.15 -0.61 7.58
C PHE A 97 2.84 -1.09 8.18
N LEU A 98 2.76 -1.06 9.51
CA LEU A 98 1.56 -1.40 10.24
C LEU A 98 0.86 -0.12 10.67
N LEU A 99 -0.42 0.01 10.30
CA LEU A 99 -1.28 1.08 10.74
C LEU A 99 -2.40 0.49 11.61
N ARG A 100 -2.80 1.22 12.65
CA ARG A 100 -3.91 0.87 13.53
C ARG A 100 -5.03 1.87 13.37
N GLY A 101 -6.24 1.39 13.16
CA GLY A 101 -7.43 2.22 13.02
C GLY A 101 -8.66 1.47 13.50
N HIS A 102 -9.81 1.91 13.05
CA HIS A 102 -11.09 1.24 13.33
C HIS A 102 -11.77 0.88 12.01
N ASP A 103 -12.45 -0.27 11.99
CA ASP A 103 -13.33 -0.62 10.87
C ASP A 103 -14.64 0.18 10.94
N THR A 104 -15.48 0.04 9.93
CA THR A 104 -16.82 0.61 9.78
C THR A 104 -17.71 0.38 11.00
N TYR A 105 -17.48 -0.69 11.76
CA TYR A 105 -18.22 -1.05 12.97
C TYR A 105 -17.58 -0.54 14.27
N GLY A 106 -16.52 0.28 14.19
CA GLY A 106 -15.79 0.80 15.36
C GLY A 106 -14.85 -0.21 16.02
N MET A 107 -14.67 -1.40 15.44
CA MET A 107 -13.76 -2.42 15.98
C MET A 107 -12.30 -2.07 15.68
N PRO A 108 -11.37 -2.26 16.62
CA PRO A 108 -9.95 -2.03 16.37
C PRO A 108 -9.44 -3.00 15.31
N VAL A 109 -8.78 -2.44 14.30
CA VAL A 109 -8.20 -3.20 13.20
C VAL A 109 -6.80 -2.72 12.88
N LEU A 110 -6.02 -3.65 12.34
CA LEU A 110 -4.69 -3.38 11.83
C LEU A 110 -4.72 -3.38 10.30
N LEU A 111 -3.88 -2.58 9.69
CA LEU A 111 -3.69 -2.52 8.25
C LEU A 111 -2.21 -2.61 7.95
N ALA A 112 -1.80 -3.71 7.32
CA ALA A 112 -0.45 -3.85 6.79
C ALA A 112 -0.39 -3.25 5.39
N VAL A 113 0.41 -2.20 5.21
CA VAL A 113 0.59 -1.50 3.93
C VAL A 113 1.96 -1.81 3.38
N ARG A 114 1.98 -2.31 2.14
CA ARG A 114 3.17 -2.62 1.37
C ARG A 114 3.44 -1.52 0.36
N VAL A 115 4.69 -1.07 0.35
CA VAL A 115 5.24 -0.16 -0.64
C VAL A 115 6.59 -0.69 -1.15
N PRO A 116 7.04 -0.30 -2.35
CA PRO A 116 8.40 -0.59 -2.80
C PRO A 116 9.43 -0.02 -1.82
N ALA A 117 10.45 -0.81 -1.47
CA ALA A 117 11.48 -0.38 -0.52
C ALA A 117 12.26 0.86 -0.99
N SER A 118 12.36 1.07 -2.31
CA SER A 118 13.00 2.24 -2.93
C SER A 118 12.10 3.48 -3.00
N SER A 119 10.87 3.41 -2.48
CA SER A 119 9.93 4.53 -2.55
C SER A 119 10.39 5.72 -1.69
N LYS A 120 10.21 6.94 -2.21
CA LYS A 120 10.47 8.19 -1.48
C LYS A 120 9.60 8.37 -0.23
N VAL A 121 8.51 7.62 -0.11
CA VAL A 121 7.62 7.69 1.07
C VAL A 121 8.19 6.93 2.27
N VAL A 122 9.08 5.96 2.04
CA VAL A 122 9.63 5.08 3.11
C VAL A 122 10.36 5.89 4.18
N PRO A 123 11.30 6.81 3.85
CA PRO A 123 11.96 7.64 4.86
C PRO A 123 10.97 8.50 5.66
N LYS A 124 9.96 9.07 5.00
CA LYS A 124 8.94 9.90 5.66
C LYS A 124 8.11 9.09 6.67
N LEU A 125 7.73 7.86 6.32
CA LEU A 125 6.99 6.98 7.24
C LEU A 125 7.86 6.56 8.43
N ARG A 126 9.16 6.27 8.22
CA ARG A 126 10.10 5.99 9.31
C ARG A 126 10.27 7.17 10.25
N GLU A 127 10.45 8.37 9.70
CA GLU A 127 10.52 9.61 10.49
C GLU A 127 9.24 9.83 11.33
N MET A 128 8.06 9.54 10.78
CA MET A 128 6.81 9.60 11.52
C MET A 128 6.75 8.61 12.70
N ILE A 129 7.32 7.41 12.54
CA ILE A 129 7.43 6.43 13.63
C ILE A 129 8.38 6.95 14.70
N GLU A 130 9.56 7.43 14.32
CA GLU A 130 10.59 7.94 15.24
C GLU A 130 10.09 9.13 16.06
N ARG A 131 9.52 10.16 15.40
CA ARG A 131 8.94 11.35 16.07
C ARG A 131 7.89 10.98 17.12
N ARG A 132 7.23 9.84 16.94
CA ARG A 132 6.20 9.36 17.84
C ARG A 132 6.77 8.55 19.00
N SER A 133 7.79 7.73 18.75
CA SER A 133 8.50 7.00 19.80
C SER A 133 9.16 7.94 20.82
N GLY A 134 9.59 9.14 20.40
CA GLY A 134 10.15 10.16 21.29
C GLY A 134 9.13 11.02 22.05
N ARG A 135 7.82 10.79 21.89
CA ARG A 135 6.74 11.52 22.58
C ARG A 135 6.07 10.71 23.72
N SER A 136 6.51 9.49 23.99
CA SER A 136 6.00 8.66 25.10
C SER A 136 6.83 8.78 26.36
#